data_AF-F5T922-F1
#
_entry.id   AF-F5T922-F1
#
_cell.length_a   1.000
_cell.length_b   1.000
_cell.length_c   1.000
_cell.angle_alpha   90.00
_cell.angle_beta   90.00
_cell.angle_gamma   90.00
#
_symmetry.space_group_name_H-M   'P 1'
#
loop_
_entity.id
_entity.type
_entity.pdbx_description
1 polymer ?
#
loop_
_entity_poly.entity_id
_entity_poly.type
_entity_poly.pdbx_seq_one_letter_code
_entity_poly.pdbx_strand_id
1 'polypeptide(L)'
;MNPLFNPFNYLLLAVCAFWLFRRISILQTGGKFWEPFHIVGDTLYIHAAFYCIGRRVVPFSEMASVQISQGSGRGGRRYIVKIRRKKGITKYFMIGVNKRGLQKLEELKKALKKHRVGVKEWG
;
A
#
# COMPACT_ATOMS: atom_id res chain seq x y z
N MET A 1 34.58 -0.85 -25.46
CA MET A 1 33.22 -1.19 -24.99
C MET A 1 32.33 0.03 -25.18
N ASN A 2 31.26 -0.08 -25.98
CA ASN A 2 30.35 1.04 -26.20
C ASN A 2 29.67 1.43 -24.88
N PRO A 3 29.71 2.71 -24.44
CA PRO A 3 29.13 3.13 -23.17
C PRO A 3 27.61 2.87 -23.10
N LEU A 4 26.94 2.73 -24.25
CA LEU A 4 25.52 2.36 -24.36
C LEU A 4 25.21 0.95 -23.84
N PHE A 5 26.18 0.02 -23.85
CA PHE A 5 25.98 -1.39 -23.43
C PHE A 5 26.52 -1.69 -22.02
N ASN A 6 26.76 -0.66 -21.19
CA ASN A 6 27.16 -0.89 -19.81
C ASN A 6 25.94 -1.28 -18.96
N PRO A 7 25.90 -2.46 -18.31
CA PRO A 7 24.79 -2.88 -17.44
C PRO A 7 24.50 -1.85 -16.33
N PHE A 8 25.49 -1.07 -15.91
CA PHE A 8 25.33 0.02 -14.95
C PHE A 8 24.37 1.13 -15.46
N ASN A 9 24.43 1.47 -16.74
CA ASN A 9 23.57 2.51 -17.31
C ASN A 9 22.11 2.05 -17.39
N TYR A 10 21.87 0.78 -17.71
CA TYR A 10 20.54 0.20 -17.67
C TYR A 10 19.98 0.12 -16.25
N LEU A 11 20.83 -0.24 -15.26
CA LEU A 11 20.44 -0.23 -13.86
C LEU A 11 20.05 1.17 -13.39
N LEU A 12 20.86 2.19 -13.73
CA LEU A 12 20.58 3.58 -13.39
C LEU A 12 19.25 4.05 -14.00
N LEU A 13 19.04 3.76 -15.29
CA LEU A 13 17.82 4.12 -16.00
C LEU A 13 16.59 3.42 -15.40
N ALA A 14 16.71 2.15 -15.00
CA ALA A 14 15.65 1.41 -14.33
C ALA A 14 15.31 2.02 -12.95
N VAL A 15 16.32 2.42 -12.16
CA VAL A 15 16.11 3.09 -10.86
C VAL A 15 15.44 4.45 -11.05
N CYS A 16 15.88 5.25 -12.02
CA CYS A 16 15.28 6.54 -12.35
C CYS A 16 13.83 6.38 -12.82
N ALA A 17 13.56 5.45 -13.73
CA ALA A 17 12.21 5.15 -14.21
C ALA A 17 11.29 4.69 -13.07
N PHE A 18 11.77 3.81 -12.18
CA PHE A 18 11.03 3.39 -10.99
C PHE A 18 10.70 4.57 -10.08
N TRP A 19 11.68 5.45 -9.83
CA TRP A 19 11.51 6.62 -8.98
C TRP A 19 10.47 7.60 -9.55
N LEU A 20 10.53 7.88 -10.85
CA LEU A 20 9.57 8.73 -11.55
C LEU A 20 8.16 8.12 -11.54
N PHE A 21 8.03 6.82 -11.86
CA PHE A 21 6.75 6.12 -11.82
C PHE A 21 6.11 6.19 -10.44
N ARG A 22 6.88 5.97 -9.38
CA ARG A 22 6.42 6.11 -8.00
C ARG A 22 5.95 7.53 -7.72
N ARG A 23 6.75 8.54 -8.09
CA ARG A 23 6.43 9.95 -7.84
C ARG A 23 5.15 10.38 -8.53
N ILE A 24 4.95 9.99 -9.79
CA ILE A 24 3.71 10.25 -10.55
C ILE A 24 2.51 9.56 -9.87
N SER A 25 2.65 8.29 -9.48
CA SER A 25 1.58 7.53 -8.81
C SER A 25 1.15 8.12 -7.47
N ILE A 26 2.00 8.94 -6.83
CA ILE A 26 1.73 9.59 -5.54
C ILE A 26 1.18 11.00 -5.74
N LEU A 27 1.68 11.74 -6.73
CA LEU A 27 1.16 13.06 -7.09
C LEU A 27 -0.33 13.01 -7.48
N GLN A 28 -0.76 11.93 -8.12
CA GLN A 28 -2.17 11.72 -8.47
C GLN A 28 -3.10 11.53 -7.25
N THR A 29 -2.56 11.20 -6.07
CA THR A 29 -3.37 10.80 -4.91
C THR A 29 -3.10 11.61 -3.64
N GLY A 30 -2.04 12.41 -3.57
CA GLY A 30 -1.73 13.31 -2.44
C GLY A 30 -0.96 12.70 -1.26
N GLY A 31 -0.39 11.50 -1.41
CA GLY A 31 0.34 10.81 -0.32
C GLY A 31 1.83 11.16 -0.21
N LYS A 32 2.53 10.61 0.80
CA LYS A 32 4.01 10.65 0.87
C LYS A 32 4.66 9.46 0.17
N PHE A 33 5.91 9.63 -0.26
CA PHE A 33 6.63 8.61 -1.04
C PHE A 33 6.76 7.24 -0.36
N TRP A 34 6.91 7.23 0.96
CA TRP A 34 7.11 6.03 1.77
C TRP A 34 5.87 5.62 2.57
N GLU A 35 4.73 6.28 2.33
CA GLU A 35 3.49 5.87 2.99
C GLU A 35 2.93 4.59 2.37
N PRO A 36 2.41 3.64 3.18
CA PRO A 36 1.86 2.39 2.67
C PRO A 36 0.53 2.61 1.93
N PHE A 37 -0.25 3.60 2.36
CA PHE A 37 -1.52 3.99 1.77
C PHE A 37 -1.84 5.46 2.10
N HIS A 38 -2.81 6.02 1.38
CA HIS A 38 -3.39 7.34 1.61
C HIS A 38 -4.91 7.26 1.51
N ILE A 39 -5.65 8.00 2.35
CA ILE A 39 -7.12 7.99 2.35
C ILE A 39 -7.60 9.38 1.93
N VAL A 40 -8.42 9.44 0.88
CA VAL A 40 -9.05 10.68 0.42
C VAL A 40 -10.56 10.45 0.32
N GLY A 41 -11.31 11.16 1.17
CA GLY A 41 -12.76 10.99 1.29
C GLY A 41 -13.11 9.53 1.55
N ASP A 42 -13.81 8.92 0.59
CA ASP A 42 -14.34 7.55 0.69
C ASP A 42 -13.46 6.51 0.00
N THR A 43 -12.22 6.85 -0.33
CA THR A 43 -11.33 6.01 -1.14
C THR A 43 -9.98 5.79 -0.47
N LEU A 44 -9.58 4.51 -0.41
CA LEU A 44 -8.26 4.07 0.02
C LEU A 44 -7.34 3.90 -1.19
N TYR A 45 -6.25 4.65 -1.22
CA TYR A 45 -5.19 4.56 -2.21
C TYR A 45 -4.02 3.77 -1.64
N ILE A 46 -3.71 2.61 -2.22
CA ILE A 46 -2.62 1.77 -1.75
C ILE A 46 -1.34 2.11 -2.52
N HIS A 47 -0.29 2.49 -1.79
CA HIS A 47 1.00 2.90 -2.35
C HIS A 47 2.07 1.80 -2.29
N ALA A 48 1.82 0.67 -1.63
CA ALA A 48 2.70 -0.49 -1.59
C ALA A 48 2.77 -1.22 -2.95
N ALA A 49 3.53 -0.66 -3.90
CA ALA A 49 3.54 -1.05 -5.31
C ALA A 49 3.89 -2.52 -5.60
N PHE A 50 4.69 -3.17 -4.74
CA PHE A 50 5.16 -4.55 -4.97
C PHE A 50 4.18 -5.63 -4.52
N TYR A 51 3.28 -5.31 -3.59
CA TYR A 51 2.38 -6.30 -2.97
C TYR A 51 0.91 -6.10 -3.38
N CYS A 52 0.61 -5.22 -4.33
CA CYS A 52 -0.76 -5.00 -4.76
C CYS A 52 -0.92 -5.37 -6.23
N ILE A 53 -1.56 -6.52 -6.49
CA ILE A 53 -1.92 -6.95 -7.84
C ILE A 53 -3.15 -6.16 -8.32
N GLY A 54 -3.06 -5.49 -9.47
CA GLY A 54 -4.16 -4.76 -10.13
C GLY A 54 -4.44 -3.37 -9.56
N ARG A 55 -5.69 -2.87 -9.72
CA ARG A 55 -6.12 -1.51 -9.30
C ARG A 55 -5.75 -1.22 -7.84
N ARG A 56 -5.06 -0.09 -7.60
CA ARG A 56 -4.57 0.38 -6.29
C ARG A 56 -5.57 1.27 -5.53
N VAL A 57 -6.61 1.70 -6.23
CA VAL A 57 -7.70 2.52 -5.72
C VAL A 57 -8.80 1.59 -5.24
N VAL A 58 -9.14 1.65 -3.95
CA VAL A 58 -10.15 0.82 -3.32
C VAL A 58 -11.14 1.71 -2.56
N PRO A 59 -12.30 2.01 -3.15
CA PRO A 59 -13.41 2.67 -2.45
C PRO A 59 -13.88 1.84 -1.25
N PHE A 60 -14.22 2.48 -0.13
CA PHE A 60 -14.75 1.78 1.05
C PHE A 60 -16.07 1.06 0.75
N SER A 61 -16.89 1.61 -0.15
CA SER A 61 -18.16 1.01 -0.60
C SER A 61 -17.99 -0.37 -1.26
N GLU A 62 -16.82 -0.64 -1.84
CA GLU A 62 -16.48 -1.90 -2.49
C GLU A 62 -15.85 -2.93 -1.53
N MET A 63 -15.52 -2.53 -0.30
CA MET A 63 -14.95 -3.42 0.70
C MET A 63 -16.07 -4.27 1.33
N ALA A 64 -15.84 -5.58 1.39
CA ALA A 64 -16.71 -6.52 2.09
C ALA A 64 -16.25 -6.70 3.54
N SER A 65 -14.94 -6.83 3.76
CA SER A 65 -14.32 -6.88 5.09
C SER A 65 -12.84 -6.58 4.99
N VAL A 66 -12.26 -6.14 6.11
CA VAL A 66 -10.83 -5.96 6.27
C VAL A 66 -10.34 -6.88 7.39
N GLN A 67 -9.29 -7.62 7.10
CA GLN A 67 -8.58 -8.45 8.07
C GLN A 67 -7.23 -7.81 8.35
N ILE A 68 -6.90 -7.66 9.63
CA ILE A 68 -5.63 -7.12 10.08
C ILE A 68 -4.99 -8.20 10.92
N SER A 69 -3.82 -8.68 10.50
CA SER A 69 -3.04 -9.65 11.26
C SER A 69 -1.62 -9.16 11.48
N GLN A 70 -1.00 -9.58 12.57
CA GLN A 70 0.42 -9.35 12.77
C GLN A 70 1.22 -10.49 12.14
N GLY A 71 2.31 -10.15 11.44
CA GLY A 71 3.22 -11.12 10.84
C GLY A 71 4.68 -10.74 11.08
N SER A 72 5.55 -11.74 11.18
CA SER A 72 7.00 -11.59 11.23
C SER A 72 7.65 -12.28 10.03
N GLY A 73 8.71 -11.69 9.48
CA GLY A 73 9.45 -12.27 8.36
C GLY A 73 10.82 -11.63 8.19
N ARG A 74 11.51 -11.92 7.07
CA ARG A 74 12.88 -11.45 6.74
C ARG A 74 13.07 -9.91 6.71
N GLY A 75 12.02 -9.14 6.95
CA GLY A 75 12.06 -7.67 7.03
C GLY A 75 11.36 -7.09 8.26
N GLY A 76 11.34 -7.83 9.37
CA GLY A 76 10.82 -7.40 10.67
C GLY A 76 9.33 -7.67 10.89
N ARG A 77 8.81 -7.23 12.04
CA ARG A 77 7.39 -7.33 12.39
C ARG A 77 6.58 -6.30 11.59
N ARG A 78 5.44 -6.73 11.03
CA ARG A 78 4.55 -5.92 10.21
C ARG A 78 3.09 -6.29 10.49
N TYR A 79 2.20 -5.32 10.35
CA TYR A 79 0.78 -5.59 10.20
C TYR A 79 0.47 -5.87 8.74
N ILE A 80 -0.20 -6.98 8.47
CA ILE A 80 -0.70 -7.37 7.16
C ILE A 80 -2.18 -6.97 7.12
N VAL A 81 -2.51 -6.07 6.21
CA VAL A 81 -3.89 -5.64 5.97
C VAL A 81 -4.39 -6.32 4.71
N LYS A 82 -5.41 -7.16 4.87
CA LYS A 82 -6.09 -7.88 3.78
C LYS A 82 -7.49 -7.33 3.59
N ILE A 83 -7.75 -6.73 2.44
CA ILE A 83 -9.05 -6.16 2.08
C ILE A 83 -9.76 -7.13 1.14
N ARG A 84 -10.80 -7.77 1.65
CA ARG A 84 -11.72 -8.57 0.84
C ARG A 84 -12.70 -7.62 0.18
N ARG A 85 -12.73 -7.59 -1.15
CA ARG A 85 -13.69 -6.79 -1.93
C ARG A 85 -14.98 -7.58 -2.13
N LYS A 86 -16.10 -6.87 -2.31
CA LYS A 86 -17.39 -7.46 -2.67
C LYS A 86 -17.33 -8.19 -4.01
N LYS A 87 -16.55 -7.63 -4.96
CA LYS A 87 -16.26 -8.22 -6.27
C LYS A 87 -14.77 -8.04 -6.61
N GLY A 88 -14.18 -9.05 -7.22
CA GLY A 88 -12.80 -9.05 -7.72
C GLY A 88 -11.73 -9.46 -6.69
N ILE A 89 -10.47 -9.16 -7.03
CA ILE A 89 -9.28 -9.66 -6.32
C ILE A 89 -9.13 -8.99 -4.94
N THR A 90 -8.85 -9.81 -3.93
CA THR A 90 -8.48 -9.37 -2.58
C THR A 90 -7.18 -8.58 -2.60
N LYS A 91 -7.14 -7.45 -1.90
CA LYS A 91 -5.95 -6.59 -1.84
C LYS A 91 -5.19 -6.81 -0.55
N TYR A 92 -3.87 -6.73 -0.62
CA TYR A 92 -3.01 -6.88 0.55
C TYR A 92 -1.94 -5.79 0.56
N PHE A 93 -1.67 -5.24 1.73
CA PHE A 93 -0.53 -4.35 1.95
C PHE A 93 -0.02 -4.51 3.37
N MET A 94 1.19 -4.03 3.60
CA MET A 94 1.87 -4.16 4.88
C MET A 94 2.13 -2.79 5.50
N ILE A 95 1.98 -2.70 6.81
CA ILE A 95 2.33 -1.54 7.61
C ILE A 95 3.44 -1.97 8.59
N GLY A 96 4.53 -1.22 8.66
CA GLY A 96 5.61 -1.50 9.60
C GLY A 96 5.20 -1.28 11.05
N VAL A 97 5.72 -2.10 11.97
CA VAL A 97 5.52 -1.89 13.42
C VAL A 97 6.49 -0.83 13.92
N ASN A 98 6.17 0.44 13.64
CA ASN A 98 6.88 1.61 14.17
C ASN A 98 5.86 2.70 14.56
N LYS A 99 6.29 3.76 15.27
CA LYS A 99 5.38 4.82 15.76
C LYS A 99 4.47 5.39 14.66
N ARG A 100 5.02 5.67 13.47
CA ARG A 100 4.28 6.20 12.31
C ARG A 100 3.30 5.17 11.73
N GLY A 101 3.70 3.92 11.66
CA GLY A 101 2.88 2.82 11.17
C GLY A 101 1.70 2.53 12.09
N LEU A 102 1.89 2.60 13.41
CA LEU A 102 0.81 2.47 14.38
C LEU A 102 -0.21 3.61 14.26
N GLN A 103 0.26 4.86 14.14
CA GLN A 103 -0.62 6.01 13.87
C GLN A 103 -1.43 5.82 12.59
N LYS A 104 -0.79 5.38 11.50
CA LYS A 104 -1.46 5.09 10.23
C LYS A 104 -2.46 3.93 10.37
N LEU A 105 -2.12 2.88 11.09
CA LEU A 105 -3.03 1.77 11.34
C LEU A 105 -4.28 2.25 12.10
N GLU A 106 -4.13 3.12 13.09
CA GLU A 106 -5.25 3.70 13.82
C GLU A 106 -6.12 4.62 12.93
N GLU A 107 -5.48 5.45 12.09
CA GLU A 107 -6.15 6.27 11.08
C GLU A 107 -7.01 5.41 10.14
N LEU A 108 -6.45 4.29 9.67
CA LEU A 108 -7.18 3.32 8.84
C LEU A 108 -8.36 2.71 9.59
N LYS A 109 -8.18 2.26 10.84
CA LYS A 109 -9.26 1.69 11.65
C LYS A 109 -10.39 2.70 11.86
N LYS A 110 -10.07 3.97 12.13
CA LYS A 110 -11.05 5.06 12.26
C LYS A 110 -11.83 5.28 10.97
N ALA A 111 -11.15 5.31 9.82
CA ALA A 111 -11.80 5.44 8.52
C ALA A 111 -12.73 4.24 8.23
N LEU A 112 -12.26 3.01 8.44
CA LEU A 112 -13.07 1.81 8.25
C LEU A 112 -14.33 1.81 9.13
N LYS A 113 -14.20 2.23 10.39
CA LYS A 113 -15.33 2.38 11.31
C LYS A 113 -16.32 3.44 10.82
N LYS A 114 -15.83 4.60 10.36
CA LYS A 114 -16.66 5.68 9.77
C LYS A 114 -17.49 5.18 8.58
N HIS A 115 -16.90 4.34 7.73
CA HIS A 115 -17.58 3.75 6.56
C HIS A 115 -18.31 2.43 6.84
N ARG A 116 -18.46 2.04 8.11
CA ARG A 116 -19.14 0.79 8.54
C ARG A 116 -18.58 -0.47 7.87
N VAL A 117 -17.28 -0.49 7.58
CA VAL A 117 -16.59 -1.65 7.03
C VAL A 117 -16.20 -2.58 8.17
N GLY A 118 -16.59 -3.86 8.09
CA GLY A 118 -16.25 -4.85 9.11
C GLY A 118 -14.74 -5.10 9.19
N VAL A 119 -14.17 -4.95 10.40
CA VAL A 119 -12.75 -5.21 10.68
C VAL A 119 -12.61 -6.45 11.55
N LYS A 120 -11.75 -7.39 11.16
CA LYS A 120 -11.38 -8.56 11.95
C LYS A 120 -9.90 -8.50 12.27
N GLU A 121 -9.56 -8.56 13.55
CA GLU A 121 -8.17 -8.58 14.02
C GLU A 121 -7.78 -10.00 14.40
N TRP A 122 -6.61 -10.45 13.93
CA TRP A 122 -6.03 -11.74 14.29
C TRP A 122 -4.67 -11.49 14.94
N GLY A 123 -4.48 -12.04 16.13
CA GLY A 123 -3.24 -11.97 16.90
C GLY A 123 -2.21 -12.96 16.41
#